data_AF-A0A9E3W1L0-F1
#
_entry.id   AF-A0A9E3W1L0-F1
#
_cell.length_a   1.000
_cell.length_b   1.000
_cell.length_c   1.000
_cell.angle_alpha   90.00
_cell.angle_beta   90.00
_cell.angle_gamma   90.00
#
_symmetry.space_group_name_H-M   'P 1'
#
loop_
_entity.id
_entity.type
_entity.pdbx_description
1 polymer ?
#
loop_
_entity_poly.entity_id
_entity_poly.type
_entity_poly.pdbx_seq_one_letter_code
_entity_poly.pdbx_strand_id
1 'polypeptide(L)'
;MFHNSPVIGLSNEMLFPSHIGVSVYEQSGSYLKEIPLAKPTLNLALDHERELVLASSMDLLYQIDAEYQAELCFQTTEIGPYQSILSVLPYQGLYYLAMSKGFAAYDPDADSARLLTANTFRVSDLLADTAETIWLATDQGLFAYRKNSLVRVLPDLIQENLLTIELSNDNRLVIAGSSSLFTVDLDKYYKGVPHFLLTYRESAGYEPLEPGQNSFYKDEKGHLWLPTVEHVVKIEPEKLLIPEKLPKARMLEALAINNSYTDTLFFHDTARIVVQFGYNNLEFAFEAVDLDFPESLRFEYLLEGRSSNWIPLIDEYKLHFDNLKPGSYKLYMRATRSESFEQVPIASVSIKVLYPFWLKWWFITIALIGLMGLLFFIAILILKRQRKEQQNQIELARLRSLALSIQMDHHFLTNNVAKVALLNEKGLNQQASEFSLLLVRFLQKNMHFLRKELITLK
;
A
#
# COMPACT_ATOMS: atom_id res chain seq x y z
N MET A 1 -20.68 -9.40 -34.59
CA MET A 1 -20.30 -9.98 -35.89
C MET A 1 -18.93 -10.61 -35.65
N PHE A 2 -18.69 -11.87 -36.03
CA PHE A 2 -17.36 -12.46 -35.86
C PHE A 2 -16.49 -11.94 -37.01
N HIS A 3 -15.52 -11.09 -36.71
CA HIS A 3 -14.62 -10.48 -37.68
C HIS A 3 -13.35 -11.33 -37.80
N ASN A 4 -13.51 -12.61 -38.17
CA ASN A 4 -12.40 -13.54 -38.22
C ASN A 4 -11.73 -13.46 -39.60
N SER A 5 -10.39 -13.54 -39.61
CA SER A 5 -9.60 -13.39 -40.82
C SER A 5 -9.88 -14.51 -41.83
N PRO A 6 -9.98 -14.20 -43.14
CA PRO A 6 -10.01 -15.23 -44.16
C PRO A 6 -8.66 -15.96 -44.23
N VAL A 7 -8.69 -17.19 -44.73
CA VAL A 7 -7.48 -17.98 -44.96
C VAL A 7 -7.33 -18.22 -46.46
N ILE A 8 -6.08 -18.16 -46.95
CA ILE A 8 -5.77 -18.59 -48.31
C ILE A 8 -5.77 -20.12 -48.31
N GLY A 9 -6.66 -20.70 -49.12
CA GLY A 9 -6.81 -22.13 -49.27
C GLY A 9 -5.69 -22.80 -50.04
N LEU A 10 -5.81 -24.11 -50.15
CA LEU A 10 -4.81 -25.00 -50.74
C LEU A 10 -4.66 -24.78 -52.26
N SER A 11 -5.72 -24.32 -52.94
CA SER A 11 -5.71 -23.99 -54.37
C SER A 11 -5.57 -22.49 -54.64
N ASN A 12 -5.06 -21.72 -53.67
CA ASN A 12 -4.87 -20.26 -53.74
C ASN A 12 -6.18 -19.44 -53.86
N GLU A 13 -7.29 -20.00 -53.40
CA GLU A 13 -8.60 -19.37 -53.20
C GLU A 13 -8.67 -18.70 -51.82
N MET A 14 -9.66 -17.83 -51.61
CA MET A 14 -9.93 -17.23 -50.30
C MET A 14 -11.11 -17.93 -49.64
N LEU A 15 -10.91 -18.45 -48.43
CA LEU A 15 -11.96 -19.05 -47.61
C LEU A 15 -12.36 -18.09 -46.50
N PHE A 16 -13.67 -17.88 -46.37
CA PHE A 16 -14.27 -16.99 -45.38
C PHE A 16 -15.18 -17.80 -44.43
N PRO A 17 -15.07 -17.60 -43.11
CA PRO A 17 -16.09 -18.08 -42.18
C PRO A 17 -17.47 -17.50 -42.52
N SER A 18 -18.50 -18.34 -42.46
CA SER A 18 -19.87 -17.95 -42.79
C SER A 18 -20.87 -18.46 -41.74
N HIS A 19 -22.07 -17.88 -41.74
CA HIS A 19 -23.17 -18.28 -40.86
C HIS A 19 -23.75 -19.68 -41.18
N ILE A 20 -23.38 -20.27 -42.33
CA ILE A 20 -23.81 -21.60 -42.77
C ILE A 20 -22.65 -22.57 -43.06
N GLY A 21 -21.40 -22.14 -42.85
CA GLY A 21 -20.21 -22.94 -43.13
C GLY A 21 -19.04 -22.09 -43.60
N VAL A 22 -18.43 -22.44 -44.74
CA VAL A 22 -17.26 -21.74 -45.27
C VAL A 22 -17.54 -21.30 -46.70
N SER A 23 -17.46 -19.99 -46.94
CA SER A 23 -17.64 -19.41 -48.27
C SER A 23 -16.31 -19.35 -48.99
N VAL A 24 -16.28 -19.81 -50.24
CA VAL A 24 -15.06 -19.90 -51.05
C VAL A 24 -15.14 -18.89 -52.21
N TYR A 25 -14.08 -18.10 -52.37
CA TYR A 25 -13.94 -17.08 -53.40
C TYR A 25 -12.62 -17.22 -54.14
N GLU A 26 -12.59 -16.89 -55.43
CA GLU A 26 -11.33 -16.64 -56.12
C GLU A 26 -10.63 -15.39 -55.55
N GLN A 27 -9.31 -15.28 -55.73
CA GLN A 27 -8.58 -14.03 -55.44
C GLN A 27 -9.09 -12.83 -56.25
N SER A 28 -9.76 -13.09 -57.38
CA SER A 28 -10.44 -12.07 -58.18
C SER A 28 -11.64 -11.43 -57.44
N GLY A 29 -12.09 -12.03 -56.34
CA GLY A 29 -13.30 -11.67 -55.60
C GLY A 29 -14.57 -12.37 -56.08
N SER A 30 -14.48 -13.24 -57.09
CA SER A 30 -15.62 -14.01 -57.59
C SER A 30 -16.00 -15.12 -56.63
N TYR A 31 -17.27 -15.18 -56.23
CA TYR A 31 -17.80 -16.28 -55.42
C TYR A 31 -17.75 -17.60 -56.20
N LEU A 32 -17.22 -18.65 -55.56
CA LEU A 32 -17.12 -19.98 -56.15
C LEU A 32 -18.20 -20.92 -55.60
N LYS A 33 -18.23 -21.13 -54.29
CA LYS A 33 -19.11 -22.10 -53.63
C LYS A 33 -19.22 -21.85 -52.13
N GLU A 34 -20.15 -22.56 -51.50
CA GLU A 34 -20.29 -22.66 -50.05
C GLU A 34 -20.02 -24.10 -49.63
N ILE A 35 -19.23 -24.29 -48.58
CA ILE A 35 -19.01 -25.58 -47.92
C ILE A 35 -19.91 -25.61 -46.69
N PRO A 36 -21.07 -26.29 -46.73
CA PRO A 36 -22.03 -26.24 -45.65
C PRO A 36 -21.52 -27.01 -44.43
N LEU A 37 -21.58 -26.37 -43.26
CA LEU A 37 -21.29 -27.00 -41.97
C LEU A 37 -22.54 -27.02 -41.09
N ALA A 38 -22.54 -27.83 -40.02
CA ALA A 38 -23.70 -27.98 -39.16
C ALA A 38 -24.04 -26.71 -38.35
N LYS A 39 -23.05 -25.85 -38.09
CA LYS A 39 -23.16 -24.63 -37.30
C LYS A 39 -22.39 -23.48 -37.98
N PRO A 40 -22.60 -22.22 -37.57
CA PRO A 40 -21.79 -21.09 -38.06
C PRO A 40 -20.31 -21.33 -37.82
N THR A 41 -19.49 -21.06 -38.84
CA THR A 41 -18.03 -21.09 -38.69
C THR A 41 -17.58 -19.82 -38.00
N LEU A 42 -16.79 -20.01 -36.94
CA LEU A 42 -16.10 -18.93 -36.27
C LEU A 42 -14.76 -18.76 -36.95
N ASN A 43 -13.82 -19.67 -36.77
CA ASN A 43 -12.45 -19.48 -37.22
C ASN A 43 -12.04 -20.50 -38.29
N LEU A 44 -11.08 -20.09 -39.12
CA LEU A 44 -10.37 -20.96 -40.06
C LEU A 44 -8.88 -20.94 -39.70
N ALA A 45 -8.22 -22.09 -39.85
CA ALA A 45 -6.78 -22.22 -39.73
C ALA A 45 -6.25 -23.15 -40.82
N LEU A 46 -5.03 -22.92 -41.30
CA LEU A 46 -4.38 -23.77 -42.29
C LEU A 46 -3.41 -24.71 -41.59
N ASP A 47 -3.61 -26.02 -41.75
CA ASP A 47 -2.61 -27.02 -41.40
C ASP A 47 -1.72 -27.26 -42.63
N HIS A 48 -0.53 -26.66 -42.59
CA HIS A 48 0.47 -26.81 -43.64
C HIS A 48 1.11 -28.20 -43.70
N GLU A 49 1.13 -28.95 -42.60
CA GLU A 49 1.75 -30.28 -42.56
C GLU A 49 0.86 -31.33 -43.22
N ARG A 50 -0.46 -31.19 -43.04
CA ARG A 50 -1.47 -32.12 -43.57
C ARG A 50 -2.15 -31.64 -44.84
N GLU A 51 -1.87 -30.41 -45.28
CA GLU A 51 -2.55 -29.75 -46.39
C GLU A 51 -4.07 -29.76 -46.20
N LEU A 52 -4.53 -29.27 -45.05
CA LEU A 52 -5.95 -29.21 -44.68
C LEU A 52 -6.33 -27.82 -44.17
N VAL A 53 -7.58 -27.41 -44.39
CA VAL A 53 -8.16 -26.26 -43.72
C VAL A 53 -8.98 -26.74 -42.53
N LEU A 54 -8.66 -26.25 -41.35
CA LEU A 54 -9.46 -26.47 -40.15
C LEU A 54 -10.54 -25.41 -40.04
N ALA A 55 -11.78 -25.82 -39.80
CA ALA A 55 -12.90 -24.92 -39.59
C ALA A 55 -13.54 -25.14 -38.22
N SER A 56 -13.42 -24.14 -37.34
CA SER A 56 -14.10 -24.16 -36.04
C SER A 56 -15.54 -23.68 -36.20
N SER A 57 -16.48 -24.51 -35.78
CA SER A 57 -17.92 -24.30 -35.97
C SER A 57 -18.62 -24.45 -34.62
N MET A 58 -18.57 -23.38 -33.83
CA MET A 58 -19.00 -23.34 -32.42
C MET A 58 -18.27 -24.40 -31.57
N ASP A 59 -18.91 -25.50 -31.19
CA ASP A 59 -18.39 -26.61 -30.40
C ASP A 59 -17.81 -27.77 -31.26
N LEU A 60 -17.74 -27.58 -32.58
CA LEU A 60 -17.30 -28.58 -33.56
C LEU A 60 -16.02 -28.11 -34.27
N LEU A 61 -15.15 -29.06 -34.62
CA LEU A 61 -13.99 -28.82 -35.47
C LEU A 61 -14.05 -29.71 -36.70
N TYR A 62 -14.00 -29.08 -37.87
CA TYR A 62 -13.99 -29.77 -39.16
C TYR A 62 -12.61 -29.68 -39.81
N GLN A 63 -12.25 -30.72 -40.55
CA GLN A 63 -11.13 -30.73 -41.49
C GLN A 63 -11.71 -30.63 -42.91
N ILE A 64 -11.14 -29.76 -43.73
CA ILE A 64 -11.57 -29.53 -45.11
C ILE A 64 -10.38 -29.80 -46.02
N ASP A 65 -10.53 -30.74 -46.94
CA ASP A 65 -9.51 -31.10 -47.93
C ASP A 65 -9.50 -30.16 -49.15
N ALA A 66 -8.55 -30.39 -50.06
CA ALA A 66 -8.42 -29.61 -51.31
C ALA A 66 -9.64 -29.77 -52.24
N GLU A 67 -10.38 -30.88 -52.12
CA GLU A 67 -11.63 -31.15 -52.83
C GLU A 67 -12.86 -30.53 -52.16
N TYR A 68 -12.67 -29.78 -51.08
CA TYR A 68 -13.71 -29.12 -50.28
C TYR A 68 -14.67 -30.08 -49.57
N GLN A 69 -14.24 -31.31 -49.30
CA GLN A 69 -14.96 -32.22 -48.42
C GLN A 69 -14.68 -31.85 -46.96
N ALA A 70 -15.75 -31.60 -46.20
CA ALA A 70 -15.67 -31.31 -44.78
C ALA A 70 -15.96 -32.56 -43.95
N GLU A 71 -15.02 -32.97 -43.11
CA GLU A 71 -15.16 -34.08 -42.18
C GLU A 71 -15.08 -33.57 -40.72
N LEU A 72 -16.00 -34.05 -39.87
CA LEU A 72 -15.99 -33.70 -38.44
C LEU A 72 -14.88 -34.51 -37.75
N CYS A 73 -13.92 -33.82 -37.15
CA CYS A 73 -12.80 -34.49 -36.45
C CYS A 73 -12.92 -34.42 -34.92
N PHE A 74 -13.51 -33.37 -34.36
CA PHE A 74 -13.55 -33.22 -32.91
C PHE A 74 -14.78 -32.46 -32.42
N GLN A 75 -15.31 -32.85 -31.26
CA GLN A 75 -16.37 -32.13 -30.56
C GLN A 75 -15.98 -31.81 -29.11
N THR A 76 -16.20 -30.57 -28.67
CA THR A 76 -15.77 -30.13 -27.33
C THR A 76 -16.43 -30.92 -26.19
N THR A 77 -17.56 -31.58 -26.42
CA THR A 77 -18.24 -32.43 -25.43
C THR A 77 -17.36 -33.58 -24.91
N GLU A 78 -16.34 -33.97 -25.67
CA GLU A 78 -15.34 -34.97 -25.27
C GLU A 78 -14.49 -34.51 -24.08
N ILE A 79 -14.27 -33.20 -23.92
CA ILE A 79 -13.44 -32.61 -22.85
C ILE A 79 -14.25 -31.80 -21.84
N GLY A 80 -15.46 -31.35 -22.19
CA GLY A 80 -16.35 -30.65 -21.26
C GLY A 80 -17.61 -30.07 -21.92
N PRO A 81 -18.70 -29.89 -21.15
CA PRO A 81 -19.94 -29.39 -21.71
C PRO A 81 -19.90 -27.87 -21.97
N TYR A 82 -20.59 -27.42 -23.03
CA TYR A 82 -20.86 -26.01 -23.36
C TYR A 82 -19.62 -25.12 -23.57
N GLN A 83 -18.70 -25.53 -24.44
CA GLN A 83 -17.54 -24.74 -24.83
C GLN A 83 -17.57 -24.48 -26.34
N SER A 84 -17.16 -23.29 -26.77
CA SER A 84 -17.03 -22.95 -28.19
C SER A 84 -15.55 -22.74 -28.50
N ILE A 85 -15.10 -23.24 -29.64
CA ILE A 85 -13.76 -23.11 -30.19
C ILE A 85 -13.68 -21.76 -30.90
N LEU A 86 -12.97 -20.82 -30.29
CA LEU A 86 -12.83 -19.43 -30.75
C LEU A 86 -11.67 -19.26 -31.74
N SER A 87 -10.60 -20.01 -31.55
CA SER A 87 -9.42 -20.01 -32.42
C SER A 87 -8.76 -21.39 -32.40
N VAL A 88 -8.16 -21.79 -33.52
CA VAL A 88 -7.45 -23.07 -33.67
C VAL A 88 -6.04 -22.80 -34.17
N LEU A 89 -5.06 -23.42 -33.53
CA LEU A 89 -3.65 -23.32 -33.90
C LEU A 89 -3.09 -24.73 -34.16
N PRO A 90 -2.92 -25.14 -35.43
CA PRO A 90 -2.12 -26.30 -35.79
C PRO A 90 -0.64 -26.03 -35.45
N TYR A 91 -0.05 -26.85 -34.59
CA TYR A 91 1.35 -26.70 -34.19
C TYR A 91 1.96 -28.03 -33.75
N GLN A 92 3.07 -28.41 -34.39
CA GLN A 92 3.83 -29.64 -34.07
C GLN A 92 2.96 -30.90 -34.06
N GLY A 93 2.11 -31.08 -35.08
CA GLY A 93 1.20 -32.22 -35.21
C GLY A 93 -0.03 -32.21 -34.28
N LEU A 94 -0.17 -31.23 -33.38
CA LEU A 94 -1.33 -31.07 -32.50
C LEU A 94 -2.19 -29.88 -32.90
N TYR A 95 -3.48 -29.95 -32.60
CA TYR A 95 -4.40 -28.82 -32.74
C TYR A 95 -4.66 -28.20 -31.38
N TYR A 96 -4.12 -27.01 -31.15
CA TYR A 96 -4.37 -26.25 -29.94
C TYR A 96 -5.65 -25.43 -30.10
N LEU A 97 -6.54 -25.56 -29.12
CA LEU A 97 -7.90 -25.02 -29.18
C LEU A 97 -8.07 -23.91 -28.15
N ALA A 98 -8.31 -22.70 -28.64
CA ALA A 98 -8.73 -21.55 -27.85
C ALA A 98 -10.23 -21.68 -27.63
N MET A 99 -10.68 -21.68 -26.38
CA MET A 99 -12.09 -21.93 -26.08
C MET A 99 -12.71 -20.84 -25.24
N SER A 100 -14.05 -20.77 -25.30
CA SER A 100 -14.85 -19.87 -24.47
C SER A 100 -14.63 -20.08 -22.97
N LYS A 101 -14.14 -21.28 -22.57
CA LYS A 101 -13.83 -21.64 -21.19
C LYS A 101 -12.56 -22.50 -21.07
N GLY A 102 -11.45 -21.97 -21.56
CA GLY A 102 -10.13 -22.54 -21.34
C GLY A 102 -9.37 -22.85 -22.62
N PHE A 103 -8.46 -23.81 -22.51
CA PHE A 103 -7.46 -24.13 -23.52
C PHE A 103 -7.24 -25.65 -23.52
N ALA A 104 -7.24 -26.24 -24.70
CA ALA A 104 -7.06 -27.68 -24.90
C ALA A 104 -6.10 -27.97 -26.05
N ALA A 105 -5.61 -29.20 -26.10
CA ALA A 105 -4.92 -29.75 -27.26
C ALA A 105 -5.67 -30.99 -27.73
N TYR A 106 -5.87 -31.11 -29.03
CA TYR A 106 -6.39 -32.30 -29.70
C TYR A 106 -5.27 -32.91 -30.55
N ASP A 107 -5.07 -34.21 -30.37
CA ASP A 107 -4.18 -35.03 -31.19
C ASP A 107 -5.03 -35.73 -32.25
N PRO A 108 -4.96 -35.29 -33.52
CA PRO A 108 -5.71 -35.88 -34.62
C PRO A 108 -5.24 -37.30 -35.00
N ASP A 109 -4.03 -37.71 -34.66
CA ASP A 109 -3.51 -39.05 -35.00
C ASP A 109 -3.89 -40.08 -33.94
N ALA A 110 -3.89 -39.67 -32.67
CA ALA A 110 -4.34 -40.48 -31.55
C ALA A 110 -5.86 -40.41 -31.32
N ASP A 111 -6.55 -39.51 -32.02
CA ASP A 111 -7.96 -39.16 -31.83
C ASP A 111 -8.28 -38.92 -30.33
N SER A 112 -7.48 -38.06 -29.71
CA SER A 112 -7.58 -37.82 -28.27
C SER A 112 -7.39 -36.36 -27.93
N ALA A 113 -8.26 -35.84 -27.06
CA ALA A 113 -8.18 -34.48 -26.58
C ALA A 113 -7.79 -34.41 -25.11
N ARG A 114 -7.00 -33.41 -24.76
CA ARG A 114 -6.59 -33.11 -23.40
C ARG A 114 -6.85 -31.65 -23.08
N LEU A 115 -7.57 -31.43 -21.99
CA LEU A 115 -7.75 -30.10 -21.41
C LEU A 115 -6.44 -29.66 -20.74
N LEU A 116 -5.91 -28.51 -21.14
CA LEU A 116 -4.66 -27.94 -20.63
C LEU A 116 -4.91 -26.92 -19.51
N THR A 117 -6.03 -26.20 -19.58
CA THR A 117 -6.57 -25.42 -18.46
C THR A 117 -8.10 -25.50 -18.46
N ALA A 118 -8.70 -25.69 -17.28
CA ALA A 118 -10.14 -25.89 -17.14
C ALA A 118 -10.83 -24.67 -16.52
N ASN A 119 -11.82 -24.08 -17.23
CA ASN A 119 -12.84 -23.20 -16.66
C ASN A 119 -12.35 -21.98 -15.84
N THR A 120 -11.16 -21.45 -16.14
CA THR A 120 -10.60 -20.28 -15.41
C THR A 120 -10.80 -18.95 -16.13
N PHE A 121 -10.73 -18.95 -17.47
CA PHE A 121 -10.76 -17.75 -18.30
C PHE A 121 -11.10 -18.12 -19.75
N ARG A 122 -11.51 -17.11 -20.54
CA ARG A 122 -11.76 -17.24 -21.97
C ARG A 122 -10.45 -17.04 -22.74
N VAL A 123 -10.18 -17.88 -23.72
CA VAL A 123 -9.04 -17.70 -24.65
C VAL A 123 -9.58 -17.27 -26.00
N SER A 124 -9.33 -16.01 -26.37
CA SER A 124 -9.83 -15.42 -27.62
C SER A 124 -8.98 -15.83 -28.82
N ASP A 125 -7.66 -15.95 -28.63
CA ASP A 125 -6.72 -16.18 -29.74
C ASP A 125 -5.44 -16.89 -29.29
N LEU A 126 -4.77 -17.54 -30.24
CA LEU A 126 -3.58 -18.37 -30.04
C LEU A 126 -2.52 -18.08 -31.09
N LEU A 127 -1.26 -18.09 -30.68
CA LEU A 127 -0.12 -17.90 -31.58
C LEU A 127 1.09 -18.67 -31.07
N ALA A 128 1.75 -19.43 -31.94
CA ALA A 128 3.05 -20.03 -31.60
C ALA A 128 4.19 -19.12 -32.07
N ASP A 129 5.23 -19.00 -31.25
CA ASP A 129 6.47 -18.33 -31.65
C ASP A 129 7.57 -19.32 -32.07
N THR A 130 8.72 -18.76 -32.47
CA THR A 130 9.89 -19.52 -32.92
C THR A 130 10.63 -20.25 -31.80
N ALA A 131 10.29 -20.00 -30.53
CA ALA A 131 10.93 -20.57 -29.35
C ALA A 131 10.10 -21.67 -28.67
N GLU A 132 9.12 -22.21 -29.39
CA GLU A 132 8.20 -23.27 -28.95
C GLU A 132 7.30 -22.84 -27.78
N THR A 133 6.95 -21.56 -27.73
CA THR A 133 5.96 -21.04 -26.79
C THR A 133 4.66 -20.76 -27.53
N ILE A 134 3.57 -21.24 -26.94
CA ILE A 134 2.21 -20.88 -27.39
C ILE A 134 1.73 -19.74 -26.51
N TRP A 135 1.35 -18.65 -27.16
CA TRP A 135 0.84 -17.44 -26.56
C TRP A 135 -0.68 -17.44 -26.62
N LEU A 136 -1.30 -17.06 -25.50
CA LEU A 136 -2.75 -17.08 -25.32
C LEU A 136 -3.22 -15.66 -25.01
N ALA A 137 -4.04 -15.09 -25.88
CA ALA A 137 -4.79 -13.87 -25.61
C ALA A 137 -6.06 -14.23 -24.84
N THR A 138 -6.21 -13.73 -23.61
CA THR A 138 -7.32 -14.10 -22.72
C THR A 138 -8.06 -12.90 -22.14
N ASP A 139 -9.24 -13.13 -21.57
CA ASP A 139 -9.98 -12.13 -20.80
C ASP A 139 -9.32 -11.77 -19.45
N GLN A 140 -8.24 -12.47 -19.08
CA GLN A 140 -7.41 -12.22 -17.89
C GLN A 140 -5.97 -11.81 -18.27
N GLY A 141 -5.73 -11.34 -19.48
CA GLY A 141 -4.41 -10.92 -19.95
C GLY A 141 -3.65 -11.99 -20.74
N LEU A 142 -2.34 -11.80 -20.92
CA LEU A 142 -1.52 -12.65 -21.78
C LEU A 142 -0.94 -13.82 -20.98
N PHE A 143 -1.06 -15.03 -21.51
CA PHE A 143 -0.41 -16.22 -20.96
C PHE A 143 0.55 -16.84 -21.97
N ALA A 144 1.63 -17.43 -21.46
CA ALA A 144 2.58 -18.23 -22.21
C ALA A 144 2.49 -19.69 -21.75
N TYR A 145 2.25 -20.60 -22.69
CA TYR A 145 2.26 -22.04 -22.47
C TYR A 145 3.53 -22.64 -23.09
N ARG A 146 4.36 -23.23 -22.23
CA ARG A 146 5.62 -23.86 -22.64
C ARG A 146 5.94 -25.04 -21.72
N LYS A 147 6.38 -26.17 -22.28
CA LYS A 147 6.76 -27.38 -21.52
C LYS A 147 5.70 -27.79 -20.49
N ASN A 148 4.43 -27.78 -20.90
CA ASN A 148 3.28 -28.11 -20.05
C ASN A 148 3.10 -27.21 -18.81
N SER A 149 3.68 -26.01 -18.83
CA SER A 149 3.50 -24.96 -17.83
C SER A 149 2.82 -23.76 -18.47
N LEU A 150 1.81 -23.23 -17.79
CA LEU A 150 1.12 -22.01 -18.18
C LEU A 150 1.49 -20.88 -17.21
N VAL A 151 2.01 -19.77 -17.73
CA VAL A 151 2.46 -18.64 -16.92
C VAL A 151 1.81 -17.36 -17.44
N ARG A 152 1.26 -16.55 -16.53
CA ARG A 152 0.77 -15.21 -16.87
C ARG A 152 1.96 -14.29 -17.13
N VAL A 153 1.95 -13.59 -18.26
CA VAL A 153 3.05 -12.72 -18.68
C VAL A 153 2.76 -11.25 -18.36
N LEU A 154 1.55 -10.76 -18.64
CA LEU A 154 1.20 -9.38 -18.26
C LEU A 154 0.95 -9.25 -16.75
N PRO A 155 1.38 -8.14 -16.10
CA PRO A 155 1.20 -7.93 -14.67
C PRO A 155 -0.28 -7.84 -14.27
N ASP A 156 -0.59 -8.18 -13.02
CA ASP A 156 -1.96 -8.12 -12.48
C ASP A 156 -2.63 -6.74 -12.57
N LEU A 157 -1.81 -5.68 -12.64
CA LEU A 157 -2.28 -4.30 -12.82
C LEU A 157 -2.91 -4.08 -14.21
N ILE A 158 -2.51 -4.83 -15.23
CA ILE A 158 -3.14 -4.78 -16.56
C ILE A 158 -4.29 -5.77 -16.58
N GLN A 159 -5.49 -5.26 -16.29
CA GLN A 159 -6.74 -6.01 -16.43
C GLN A 159 -7.42 -5.61 -17.72
N GLU A 160 -7.00 -6.23 -18.83
CA GLU A 160 -7.60 -6.00 -20.13
C GLU A 160 -7.99 -7.32 -20.79
N ASN A 161 -9.14 -7.30 -21.45
CA ASN A 161 -9.62 -8.42 -22.25
C ASN A 161 -8.89 -8.42 -23.59
N LEU A 162 -7.99 -9.38 -23.79
CA LEU A 162 -7.21 -9.53 -25.02
C LEU A 162 -8.01 -10.32 -26.05
N LEU A 163 -8.08 -9.78 -27.27
CA LEU A 163 -8.98 -10.26 -28.31
C LEU A 163 -8.23 -10.91 -29.47
N THR A 164 -7.04 -10.42 -29.81
CA THR A 164 -6.22 -10.99 -30.88
C THR A 164 -4.73 -10.71 -30.66
N ILE A 165 -3.88 -11.57 -31.20
CA ILE A 165 -2.43 -11.53 -31.06
C ILE A 165 -1.76 -11.92 -32.38
N GLU A 166 -0.65 -11.25 -32.72
CA GLU A 166 0.12 -11.53 -33.93
C GLU A 166 1.62 -11.32 -33.71
N LEU A 167 2.45 -12.04 -34.46
CA LEU A 167 3.91 -11.91 -34.40
C LEU A 167 4.40 -10.92 -35.47
N SER A 168 5.02 -9.83 -35.04
CA SER A 168 5.68 -8.89 -35.95
C SER A 168 6.99 -9.47 -36.53
N ASN A 169 7.45 -8.91 -37.65
CA ASN A 169 8.70 -9.34 -38.31
C ASN A 169 9.96 -9.06 -37.47
N ASP A 170 9.89 -8.14 -36.53
CA ASP A 170 10.98 -7.79 -35.62
C ASP A 170 10.88 -8.50 -34.26
N ASN A 171 10.24 -9.67 -34.24
CA ASN A 171 10.16 -10.56 -33.07
C ASN A 171 9.45 -9.94 -31.85
N ARG A 172 8.39 -9.17 -32.10
CA ARG A 172 7.50 -8.66 -31.05
C ARG A 172 6.11 -9.25 -31.19
N LEU A 173 5.50 -9.55 -30.06
CA LEU A 173 4.06 -9.81 -30.04
C LEU A 173 3.35 -8.47 -30.10
N VAL A 174 2.39 -8.36 -31.00
CA VAL A 174 1.44 -7.26 -31.06
C VAL A 174 0.09 -7.81 -30.65
N ILE A 175 -0.53 -7.21 -29.64
CA ILE A 175 -1.72 -7.76 -28.99
C ILE A 175 -2.76 -6.65 -28.91
N ALA A 176 -3.96 -6.90 -29.43
CA ALA A 176 -5.08 -5.96 -29.30
C ALA A 176 -6.05 -6.44 -28.21
N GLY A 177 -6.28 -5.56 -27.24
CA GLY A 177 -7.35 -5.69 -26.26
C GLY A 177 -8.58 -4.88 -26.66
N SER A 178 -9.59 -4.86 -25.77
CA SER A 178 -10.82 -4.08 -26.00
C SER A 178 -10.60 -2.57 -26.12
N SER A 179 -9.52 -2.02 -25.55
CA SER A 179 -9.27 -0.58 -25.45
C SER A 179 -7.82 -0.18 -25.72
N SER A 180 -6.91 -1.13 -25.83
CA SER A 180 -5.49 -0.87 -25.94
C SER A 180 -4.82 -1.81 -26.92
N LEU A 181 -3.75 -1.33 -27.54
CA LEU A 181 -2.77 -2.18 -28.18
C LEU A 181 -1.56 -2.35 -27.23
N PHE A 182 -1.03 -3.55 -27.15
CA PHE A 182 0.15 -3.89 -26.36
C PHE A 182 1.25 -4.45 -27.26
N THR A 183 2.51 -4.21 -26.88
CA THR A 183 3.63 -4.94 -27.49
C THR A 183 4.52 -5.64 -26.44
N VAL A 184 4.99 -6.83 -26.80
CA VAL A 184 5.94 -7.59 -25.99
C VAL A 184 7.16 -7.93 -26.85
N ASP A 185 8.33 -7.51 -26.41
CA ASP A 185 9.61 -7.82 -27.05
C ASP A 185 10.08 -9.21 -26.65
N LEU A 186 10.01 -10.17 -27.58
CA LEU A 186 10.32 -11.57 -27.29
C LEU A 186 11.81 -11.79 -26.99
N ASP A 187 12.70 -11.04 -27.64
CA ASP A 187 14.14 -11.12 -27.38
C ASP A 187 14.48 -10.73 -25.95
N LYS A 188 13.78 -9.72 -25.42
CA LYS A 188 13.90 -9.32 -24.01
C LYS A 188 13.21 -10.31 -23.08
N TYR A 189 12.02 -10.80 -23.44
CA TYR A 189 11.25 -11.77 -22.65
C TYR A 189 12.09 -13.01 -22.34
N TYR A 190 12.69 -13.61 -23.36
CA TYR A 190 13.51 -14.82 -23.20
C TYR A 190 14.83 -14.60 -22.46
N LYS A 191 15.33 -13.35 -22.40
CA LYS A 191 16.49 -12.98 -21.60
C LYS A 191 16.13 -12.70 -20.13
N GLY A 192 14.85 -12.72 -19.76
CA GLY A 192 14.38 -12.43 -18.41
C GLY A 192 14.57 -10.97 -18.00
N VAL A 193 14.73 -10.06 -18.96
CA VAL A 193 14.80 -8.61 -18.71
C VAL A 193 13.43 -7.98 -19.01
N PRO A 194 13.14 -6.76 -18.51
CA PRO A 194 11.85 -6.12 -18.74
C PRO A 194 11.53 -6.00 -20.23
N HIS A 195 10.39 -6.54 -20.64
CA HIS A 195 10.08 -6.87 -22.03
C HIS A 195 8.72 -6.37 -22.53
N PHE A 196 7.84 -5.96 -21.61
CA PHE A 196 6.62 -5.26 -21.99
C PHE A 196 6.94 -3.83 -22.42
N LEU A 197 6.44 -3.47 -23.59
CA LEU A 197 6.50 -2.13 -24.13
C LEU A 197 5.07 -1.72 -24.50
N LEU A 198 4.56 -0.77 -23.73
CA LEU A 198 3.63 0.27 -24.19
C LEU A 198 2.19 -0.18 -24.39
N THR A 199 1.31 0.48 -23.64
CA THR A 199 -0.12 0.51 -23.91
C THR A 199 -0.36 1.66 -24.89
N TYR A 200 -0.62 1.35 -26.16
CA TYR A 200 -1.03 2.37 -27.14
C TYR A 200 -2.54 2.58 -27.00
N ARG A 201 -2.91 3.84 -26.76
CA ARG A 201 -4.26 4.36 -26.57
C ARG A 201 -4.45 5.58 -27.46
N GLU A 202 -5.53 6.33 -27.27
CA GLU A 202 -5.83 7.54 -28.04
C GLU A 202 -4.65 8.52 -27.99
N SER A 203 -4.00 8.66 -26.82
CA SER A 203 -2.79 9.48 -26.62
C SER A 203 -1.61 9.08 -27.50
N ALA A 204 -1.52 7.81 -27.91
CA ALA A 204 -0.48 7.28 -28.79
C ALA A 204 -0.97 7.11 -30.26
N GLY A 205 -2.14 7.65 -30.60
CA GLY A 205 -2.74 7.59 -31.94
C GLY A 205 -3.52 6.30 -32.23
N TYR A 206 -3.84 5.49 -31.22
CA TYR A 206 -4.73 4.33 -31.34
C TYR A 206 -6.10 4.66 -30.76
N GLU A 207 -7.09 4.89 -31.62
CA GLU A 207 -8.48 5.08 -31.15
C GLU A 207 -9.05 3.75 -30.65
N PRO A 208 -9.51 3.67 -29.39
CA PRO A 208 -9.99 2.43 -28.79
C PRO A 208 -11.35 2.04 -29.39
N LEU A 209 -11.29 1.22 -30.43
CA LEU A 209 -12.45 0.56 -31.03
C LEU A 209 -12.32 -0.94 -30.80
N GLU A 210 -13.43 -1.60 -30.47
CA GLU A 210 -13.42 -3.04 -30.19
C GLU A 210 -12.91 -3.78 -31.44
N PRO A 211 -11.73 -4.42 -31.37
CA PRO A 211 -11.21 -5.19 -32.49
C PRO A 211 -11.99 -6.51 -32.64
N GLY A 212 -11.93 -7.08 -33.84
CA GLY A 212 -12.35 -8.45 -34.04
C GLY A 212 -11.58 -9.42 -33.14
N GLN A 213 -12.23 -10.48 -32.69
CA GLN A 213 -11.53 -11.63 -32.11
C GLN A 213 -10.75 -12.33 -33.23
N ASN A 214 -9.52 -12.81 -32.94
CA ASN A 214 -8.65 -13.49 -33.91
C ASN A 214 -8.70 -12.86 -35.32
N SER A 215 -8.36 -11.58 -35.39
CA SER A 215 -8.67 -10.74 -36.54
C SER A 215 -7.47 -10.02 -37.13
N PHE A 216 -6.28 -10.16 -36.53
CA PHE A 216 -5.09 -9.65 -37.17
C PHE A 216 -4.91 -10.32 -38.55
N TYR A 217 -4.49 -9.50 -39.50
CA TYR A 217 -3.99 -9.95 -40.79
C TYR A 217 -2.62 -9.31 -41.03
N LYS A 218 -1.62 -10.14 -41.26
CA LYS A 218 -0.27 -9.70 -41.58
C LYS A 218 -0.05 -9.73 -43.09
N ASP A 219 0.27 -8.58 -43.67
CA ASP A 219 0.57 -8.49 -45.10
C ASP A 219 2.00 -8.96 -45.42
N GLU A 220 2.31 -9.13 -46.71
CA GLU A 220 3.64 -9.56 -47.19
C GLU A 220 4.78 -8.61 -46.80
N LYS A 221 4.46 -7.35 -46.52
CA LYS A 221 5.45 -6.35 -46.07
C LYS A 221 5.67 -6.41 -44.55
N GLY A 222 4.84 -7.15 -43.83
CA GLY A 222 4.89 -7.27 -42.38
C GLY A 222 4.05 -6.24 -41.63
N HIS A 223 3.23 -5.44 -42.33
CA HIS A 223 2.27 -4.58 -41.63
C HIS A 223 1.13 -5.43 -41.10
N LEU A 224 0.60 -5.03 -39.94
CA LEU A 224 -0.55 -5.68 -39.33
C LEU A 224 -1.80 -4.86 -39.59
N TRP A 225 -2.84 -5.52 -40.04
CA TRP A 225 -4.15 -4.96 -40.29
C TRP A 225 -5.10 -5.50 -39.24
N LEU A 226 -5.76 -4.60 -38.52
CA LEU A 226 -6.67 -4.91 -37.43
C LEU A 226 -8.05 -4.35 -37.76
N PRO A 227 -9.02 -5.18 -38.16
CA PRO A 227 -10.39 -4.74 -38.33
C PRO A 227 -11.02 -4.49 -36.96
N THR A 228 -11.65 -3.33 -36.83
CA THR A 228 -12.47 -2.96 -35.67
C THR A 228 -13.93 -2.84 -36.09
N VAL A 229 -14.81 -2.59 -35.14
CA VAL A 229 -16.24 -2.40 -35.39
C VAL A 229 -16.56 -1.30 -36.42
N GLU A 230 -15.72 -0.28 -36.56
CA GLU A 230 -15.98 0.86 -37.45
C GLU A 230 -14.88 1.13 -38.48
N HIS A 231 -13.63 0.78 -38.19
CA HIS A 231 -12.47 1.12 -39.02
C HIS A 231 -11.53 -0.07 -39.19
N VAL A 232 -10.58 0.05 -40.11
CA VAL A 232 -9.44 -0.88 -40.19
C VAL A 232 -8.20 -0.11 -39.78
N VAL A 233 -7.52 -0.59 -38.74
CA VAL A 233 -6.29 0.00 -38.23
C VAL A 233 -5.11 -0.68 -38.91
N LYS A 234 -4.23 0.11 -39.54
CA LYS A 234 -2.95 -0.35 -40.07
C LYS A 234 -1.86 -0.05 -39.05
N ILE A 235 -1.14 -1.07 -38.63
CA ILE A 235 -0.01 -0.99 -37.71
C ILE A 235 1.26 -1.33 -38.49
N GLU A 236 2.25 -0.45 -38.40
CA GLU A 236 3.57 -0.63 -38.98
C GLU A 236 4.55 -0.87 -37.82
N PRO A 237 4.85 -2.13 -37.47
CA PRO A 237 5.62 -2.45 -36.26
C PRO A 237 6.93 -1.64 -36.18
N GLU A 238 7.66 -1.53 -37.28
CA GLU A 238 8.91 -0.79 -37.38
C GLU A 238 8.82 0.71 -37.06
N LYS A 239 7.62 1.30 -37.08
CA LYS A 239 7.36 2.70 -36.71
C LYS A 239 6.85 2.85 -35.28
N LEU A 240 6.53 1.77 -34.58
CA LEU A 240 6.10 1.82 -33.19
C LEU A 240 7.25 2.35 -32.32
N LEU A 241 7.03 3.51 -31.70
CA LEU A 241 8.04 4.20 -30.90
C LEU A 241 8.54 3.30 -29.75
N ILE A 242 9.86 3.26 -29.57
CA ILE A 242 10.52 2.68 -28.39
C ILE A 242 11.13 3.85 -27.62
N PRO A 243 10.44 4.40 -26.62
CA PRO A 243 10.95 5.56 -25.90
C PRO A 243 12.19 5.17 -25.09
N GLU A 244 13.33 5.80 -25.37
CA GLU A 244 14.62 5.46 -24.75
C GLU A 244 14.78 6.04 -23.33
N LYS A 245 14.17 7.18 -23.04
CA LYS A 245 14.32 7.87 -21.76
C LYS A 245 13.23 7.45 -20.79
N LEU A 246 13.59 6.95 -19.60
CA LEU A 246 12.62 6.65 -18.56
C LEU A 246 11.97 7.95 -18.03
N PRO A 247 10.66 7.92 -17.71
CA PRO A 247 10.01 9.06 -17.09
C PRO A 247 10.64 9.33 -15.72
N LYS A 248 10.70 10.62 -15.35
CA LYS A 248 11.21 11.04 -14.04
C LYS A 248 10.06 11.57 -13.20
N ALA A 249 9.82 10.92 -12.07
CA ALA A 249 8.88 11.42 -11.08
C ALA A 249 9.35 12.78 -10.54
N ARG A 250 8.40 13.68 -10.30
CA ARG A 250 8.62 14.99 -9.71
C ARG A 250 7.55 15.24 -8.65
N MET A 251 7.96 15.79 -7.53
CA MET A 251 7.00 16.25 -6.52
C MET A 251 6.69 17.73 -6.78
N LEU A 252 5.41 18.02 -6.94
CA LEU A 252 4.91 19.34 -7.28
C LEU A 252 4.75 20.18 -6.04
N GLU A 253 4.00 19.65 -5.09
CA GLU A 253 3.54 20.39 -3.92
C GLU A 253 3.49 19.47 -2.72
N ALA A 254 3.71 20.05 -1.55
CA ALA A 254 3.41 19.38 -0.30
C ALA A 254 2.57 20.28 0.60
N LEU A 255 1.61 19.66 1.28
CA LEU A 255 0.74 20.30 2.24
C LEU A 255 0.98 19.66 3.60
N ALA A 256 1.05 20.49 4.64
CA ALA A 256 1.00 20.00 6.01
C ALA A 256 -0.26 20.54 6.67
N ILE A 257 -1.14 19.64 7.09
CA ILE A 257 -2.44 19.96 7.67
C ILE A 257 -2.36 19.74 9.17
N ASN A 258 -2.94 20.66 9.94
CA ASN A 258 -2.98 20.52 11.38
C ASN A 258 -3.92 19.38 11.83
N ASN A 259 -3.78 18.90 13.07
CA ASN A 259 -4.62 17.82 13.61
C ASN A 259 -6.13 18.13 13.64
N SER A 260 -6.52 19.40 13.53
CA SER A 260 -7.92 19.83 13.51
C SER A 260 -8.46 20.05 12.09
N TYR A 261 -7.65 19.85 11.05
CA TYR A 261 -7.98 20.14 9.66
C TYR A 261 -8.48 21.58 9.41
N THR A 262 -8.01 22.52 10.23
CA THR A 262 -8.42 23.93 10.16
C THR A 262 -7.34 24.85 9.60
N ASP A 263 -6.09 24.39 9.54
CA ASP A 263 -4.95 25.17 9.06
C ASP A 263 -4.01 24.29 8.23
N THR A 264 -3.45 24.87 7.16
CA THR A 264 -2.66 24.18 6.14
C THR A 264 -1.44 25.00 5.76
N LEU A 265 -0.26 24.38 5.83
CA LEU A 265 0.99 24.95 5.35
C LEU A 265 1.30 24.42 3.95
N PHE A 266 1.59 25.33 3.02
CA PHE A 266 1.93 25.02 1.64
C PHE A 266 3.45 25.08 1.43
N PHE A 267 4.01 24.07 0.78
CA PHE A 267 5.42 23.99 0.43
C PHE A 267 5.57 23.84 -1.09
N HIS A 268 6.15 24.86 -1.73
CA HIS A 268 6.50 24.84 -3.15
C HIS A 268 7.93 24.35 -3.41
N ASP A 269 8.84 24.53 -2.44
CA ASP A 269 10.15 23.85 -2.45
C ASP A 269 10.04 22.57 -1.62
N THR A 270 10.00 21.45 -2.33
CA THR A 270 9.81 20.14 -1.72
C THR A 270 11.13 19.50 -1.31
N ALA A 271 12.31 20.07 -1.58
CA ALA A 271 13.59 19.41 -1.26
C ALA A 271 13.73 19.07 0.23
N ARG A 272 13.22 19.94 1.11
CA ARG A 272 13.23 19.75 2.56
C ARG A 272 12.02 20.39 3.23
N ILE A 273 11.21 19.56 3.89
CA ILE A 273 10.02 19.98 4.61
C ILE A 273 10.25 19.79 6.11
N VAL A 274 10.04 20.87 6.88
CA VAL A 274 10.14 20.85 8.34
C VAL A 274 8.83 21.33 8.91
N VAL A 275 8.16 20.47 9.66
CA VAL A 275 6.83 20.74 10.23
C VAL A 275 6.86 20.64 11.74
N GLN A 276 6.03 21.44 12.39
CA GLN A 276 5.83 21.36 13.83
C GLN A 276 4.95 20.15 14.17
N PHE A 277 5.04 19.65 15.40
CA PHE A 277 4.28 18.48 15.88
C PHE A 277 2.78 18.52 15.56
N GLY A 278 2.16 19.71 15.53
CA GLY A 278 0.73 19.88 15.25
C GLY A 278 0.34 19.76 13.78
N TYR A 279 1.30 19.77 12.85
CA TYR A 279 1.14 19.71 11.39
C TYR A 279 1.71 18.40 10.83
N ASN A 280 1.21 17.28 11.34
CA ASN A 280 1.76 15.96 11.06
C ASN A 280 0.90 15.09 10.13
N ASN A 281 -0.15 15.67 9.54
CA ASN A 281 -0.86 15.12 8.41
C ASN A 281 -0.26 15.74 7.14
N LEU A 282 0.48 14.95 6.36
CA LEU A 282 1.16 15.43 5.16
C LEU A 282 0.49 14.90 3.90
N GLU A 283 0.23 15.78 2.96
CA GLU A 283 -0.20 15.43 1.60
C GLU A 283 0.89 15.84 0.61
N PHE A 284 1.16 14.98 -0.36
CA PHE A 284 2.15 15.20 -1.41
C PHE A 284 1.51 15.01 -2.77
N ALA A 285 1.53 16.04 -3.61
CA ALA A 285 1.11 15.96 -4.99
C ALA A 285 2.34 15.72 -5.89
N PHE A 286 2.21 14.78 -6.82
CA PHE A 286 3.31 14.40 -7.69
C PHE A 286 2.86 14.15 -9.11
N GLU A 287 3.83 14.11 -10.01
CA GLU A 287 3.63 13.83 -11.42
C GLU A 287 4.84 13.12 -12.01
N ALA A 288 4.66 12.52 -13.17
CA ALA A 288 5.73 12.24 -14.11
C ALA A 288 5.21 12.63 -15.49
N VAL A 289 6.12 13.07 -16.36
CA VAL A 289 5.75 13.45 -17.72
C VAL A 289 6.24 12.37 -18.68
N ASP A 290 5.29 11.73 -19.34
CA ASP A 290 5.51 10.91 -20.54
C ASP A 290 4.47 11.36 -21.57
N LEU A 291 4.94 11.98 -22.65
CA LEU A 291 4.07 12.55 -23.68
C LEU A 291 3.61 11.49 -24.68
N ASP A 292 4.39 10.44 -24.84
CA ASP A 292 4.12 9.38 -25.80
C ASP A 292 3.15 8.35 -25.19
N PHE A 293 3.30 8.05 -23.88
CA PHE A 293 2.52 7.02 -23.19
C PHE A 293 2.10 7.42 -21.77
N PRO A 294 1.28 8.48 -21.61
CA PRO A 294 0.87 8.95 -20.29
C PRO A 294 0.10 7.88 -19.49
N GLU A 295 -0.71 7.06 -20.16
CA GLU A 295 -1.53 6.01 -19.54
C GLU A 295 -0.73 4.75 -19.15
N SER A 296 0.51 4.62 -19.64
CA SER A 296 1.40 3.52 -19.25
C SER A 296 2.21 3.84 -17.98
N LEU A 297 2.10 5.06 -17.45
CA LEU A 297 2.84 5.48 -16.27
C LEU A 297 2.39 4.74 -15.02
N ARG A 298 3.38 4.18 -14.32
CA ARG A 298 3.21 3.52 -13.03
C ARG A 298 4.09 4.20 -12.01
N PHE A 299 3.57 4.35 -10.80
CA PHE A 299 4.27 5.02 -9.71
C PHE A 299 4.49 4.05 -8.55
N GLU A 300 5.63 4.22 -7.89
CA GLU A 300 5.90 3.59 -6.61
C GLU A 300 6.48 4.63 -5.65
N TYR A 301 6.15 4.47 -4.38
CA TYR A 301 6.70 5.28 -3.31
C TYR A 301 7.27 4.44 -2.17
N LEU A 302 8.20 5.04 -1.43
CA LEU A 302 8.78 4.49 -0.22
C LEU A 302 8.91 5.61 0.81
N LEU A 303 8.33 5.44 1.99
CA LEU A 303 8.53 6.35 3.11
C LEU A 303 9.51 5.75 4.13
N GLU A 304 10.79 6.06 3.96
CA GLU A 304 11.84 5.68 4.90
C GLU A 304 11.59 6.33 6.26
N GLY A 305 11.68 5.53 7.32
CA GLY A 305 11.28 5.89 8.69
C GLY A 305 9.89 5.37 9.09
N ARG A 306 9.06 4.92 8.13
CA ARG A 306 7.79 4.21 8.38
C ARG A 306 7.79 2.79 7.82
N SER A 307 8.30 2.60 6.60
CA SER A 307 8.39 1.31 5.91
C SER A 307 9.73 1.23 5.16
N SER A 308 10.18 0.01 4.88
CA SER A 308 11.31 -0.30 4.00
C SER A 308 10.88 -0.78 2.61
N ASN A 309 9.58 -0.98 2.39
CA ASN A 309 9.05 -1.58 1.16
C ASN A 309 8.50 -0.49 0.24
N TRP A 310 8.78 -0.64 -1.06
CA TRP A 310 8.13 0.12 -2.11
C TRP A 310 6.65 -0.28 -2.21
N ILE A 311 5.79 0.70 -2.39
CA ILE A 311 4.33 0.53 -2.47
C ILE A 311 3.88 1.08 -3.83
N PRO A 312 3.19 0.28 -4.66
CA PRO A 312 2.65 0.72 -5.94
C PRO A 312 1.48 1.68 -5.73
N LEU A 313 1.35 2.66 -6.63
CA LEU A 313 0.21 3.57 -6.71
C LEU A 313 -0.56 3.29 -7.99
N ILE A 314 -1.89 3.24 -7.86
CA ILE A 314 -2.82 2.94 -8.95
C ILE A 314 -3.74 4.14 -9.06
N ASP A 315 -3.67 4.87 -10.17
CA ASP A 315 -4.56 6.01 -10.50
C ASP A 315 -4.61 7.13 -9.44
N GLU A 316 -3.61 7.21 -8.56
CA GLU A 316 -3.47 8.25 -7.55
C GLU A 316 -2.24 9.11 -7.86
N TYR A 317 -2.43 10.44 -7.89
CA TYR A 317 -1.36 11.44 -8.06
C TYR A 317 -1.07 12.20 -6.75
N LYS A 318 -1.60 11.68 -5.64
CA LYS A 318 -1.49 12.26 -4.31
C LYS A 318 -1.20 11.18 -3.28
N LEU A 319 -0.29 11.46 -2.36
CA LEU A 319 0.02 10.62 -1.20
C LEU A 319 -0.41 11.31 0.08
N HIS A 320 -1.11 10.58 0.93
CA HIS A 320 -1.55 11.08 2.24
C HIS A 320 -0.86 10.29 3.37
N PHE A 321 -0.23 11.01 4.29
CA PHE A 321 0.41 10.46 5.47
C PHE A 321 -0.18 11.07 6.73
N ASP A 322 -1.05 10.30 7.39
CA ASP A 322 -1.67 10.75 8.62
C ASP A 322 -0.80 10.51 9.84
N ASN A 323 -0.87 11.46 10.77
CA ASN A 323 -0.34 11.39 12.12
C ASN A 323 1.12 10.90 12.18
N LEU A 324 1.99 11.47 11.35
CA LEU A 324 3.41 11.15 11.40
C LEU A 324 3.99 11.50 12.77
N LYS A 325 4.74 10.56 13.35
CA LYS A 325 5.38 10.77 14.66
C LYS A 325 6.54 11.77 14.51
N PRO A 326 6.94 12.46 15.60
CA PRO A 326 8.18 13.24 15.60
C PRO A 326 9.37 12.38 15.16
N GLY A 327 10.13 12.88 14.19
CA GLY A 327 11.20 12.11 13.57
C GLY A 327 11.69 12.71 12.26
N SER A 328 12.61 11.98 11.62
CA SER A 328 13.10 12.26 10.28
C SER A 328 12.64 11.15 9.35
N TYR A 329 12.04 11.55 8.24
CA TYR A 329 11.56 10.67 7.20
C TYR A 329 12.15 11.09 5.87
N LYS A 330 12.21 10.16 4.93
CA LYS A 330 12.56 10.47 3.55
C LYS A 330 11.58 9.78 2.63
N LEU A 331 10.82 10.59 1.90
CA LEU A 331 9.89 10.12 0.89
C LEU A 331 10.69 9.93 -0.39
N TYR A 332 10.68 8.72 -0.92
CA TYR A 332 11.22 8.38 -2.23
C TYR A 332 10.07 8.05 -3.16
N MET A 333 10.23 8.40 -4.42
CA MET A 333 9.23 8.18 -5.46
C MET A 333 9.91 7.91 -6.78
N ARG A 334 9.36 6.98 -7.55
CA ARG A 334 9.85 6.60 -8.88
C ARG A 334 8.67 6.32 -9.80
N ALA A 335 8.88 6.58 -11.08
CA ALA A 335 7.87 6.36 -12.11
C ALA A 335 8.47 5.60 -13.27
N THR A 336 7.74 4.64 -13.82
CA THR A 336 8.19 3.84 -14.98
C THR A 336 7.02 3.63 -15.93
N ARG A 337 7.34 3.34 -17.19
CA ARG A 337 6.36 2.81 -18.16
C ARG A 337 6.44 1.29 -18.31
N SER A 338 7.48 0.69 -17.71
CA SER A 338 7.80 -0.73 -17.84
C SER A 338 7.28 -1.51 -16.63
N GLU A 339 7.40 -2.82 -16.68
CA GLU A 339 7.08 -3.70 -15.54
C GLU A 339 8.10 -3.59 -14.42
N SER A 340 9.31 -3.14 -14.75
CA SER A 340 10.38 -3.02 -13.79
C SER A 340 10.64 -1.57 -13.40
N PHE A 341 10.90 -1.41 -12.11
CA PHE A 341 11.39 -0.17 -11.53
C PHE A 341 12.92 -0.19 -11.32
N GLU A 342 13.63 -1.15 -11.90
CA GLU A 342 15.09 -1.20 -11.87
C GLU A 342 15.69 -0.04 -12.67
N GLN A 343 16.73 0.58 -12.12
CA GLN A 343 17.47 1.69 -12.75
C GLN A 343 16.61 2.93 -13.07
N VAL A 344 15.39 3.01 -12.53
CA VAL A 344 14.51 4.16 -12.68
C VAL A 344 15.02 5.34 -11.84
N PRO A 345 15.03 6.58 -12.38
CA PRO A 345 15.36 7.77 -11.61
C PRO A 345 14.46 7.95 -10.38
N ILE A 346 15.07 8.14 -9.21
CA ILE A 346 14.36 8.33 -7.94
C ILE A 346 14.30 9.82 -7.58
N ALA A 347 13.10 10.32 -7.35
CA ALA A 347 12.87 11.59 -6.67
C ALA A 347 12.83 11.36 -5.16
N SER A 348 13.39 12.29 -4.39
CA SER A 348 13.40 12.16 -2.93
C SER A 348 13.21 13.48 -2.21
N VAL A 349 12.53 13.43 -1.07
CA VAL A 349 12.25 14.59 -0.22
C VAL A 349 12.46 14.26 1.24
N SER A 350 13.18 15.16 1.91
CA SER A 350 13.50 15.02 3.33
C SER A 350 12.43 15.70 4.17
N ILE A 351 11.81 14.94 5.08
CA ILE A 351 10.74 15.40 5.95
C ILE A 351 11.23 15.34 7.39
N LYS A 352 11.01 16.41 8.16
CA LYS A 352 11.31 16.44 9.60
C LYS A 352 10.12 16.94 10.39
N VAL A 353 9.55 16.06 11.21
CA VAL A 353 8.50 16.39 12.17
C VAL A 353 9.16 16.71 13.50
N LEU A 354 9.04 17.95 13.96
CA LEU A 354 9.69 18.42 15.18
C LEU A 354 9.00 17.87 16.43
N TYR A 355 9.80 17.53 17.45
CA TYR A 355 9.28 17.23 18.78
C TYR A 355 8.63 18.46 19.41
N PRO A 356 7.54 18.28 20.17
CA PRO A 356 6.94 19.37 20.91
C PRO A 356 7.90 19.89 21.98
N PHE A 357 7.82 21.18 22.30
CA PHE A 357 8.79 21.84 23.18
C PHE A 357 8.82 21.26 24.60
N TRP A 358 7.68 20.75 25.10
CA TRP A 358 7.59 20.16 26.44
C TRP A 358 8.29 18.80 26.59
N LEU A 359 8.61 18.13 25.46
CA LEU A 359 9.40 16.90 25.46
C LEU A 359 10.91 17.16 25.27
N LYS A 360 11.33 18.42 25.07
CA LYS A 360 12.74 18.75 24.94
C LYS A 360 13.43 18.67 26.31
N TRP A 361 14.67 18.17 26.32
CA TRP A 361 15.45 17.94 27.54
C TRP A 361 15.51 19.16 28.47
N TRP A 362 15.73 20.37 27.93
CA TRP A 362 15.80 21.60 28.73
C TRP A 362 14.49 21.91 29.46
N PHE A 363 13.34 21.66 28.83
CA PHE A 363 12.03 21.91 29.44
C PHE A 363 11.77 20.90 30.55
N ILE A 364 12.10 19.62 30.30
CA ILE A 364 12.03 18.56 31.31
C ILE A 364 12.91 18.90 32.51
N THR A 365 14.14 19.40 32.29
CA THR A 365 15.03 19.84 33.37
C THR A 365 14.45 21.01 34.17
N ILE A 366 13.91 22.04 33.51
CA ILE A 366 13.28 23.17 34.19
C ILE A 366 12.04 22.73 34.97
N ALA A 367 11.19 21.88 34.40
CA ALA A 367 10.02 21.34 35.08
C ALA A 367 10.41 20.51 36.32
N LEU A 368 11.47 19.70 36.22
CA LEU A 368 12.01 18.94 37.35
C LEU A 368 12.55 19.86 38.46
N ILE A 369 13.30 20.90 38.10
CA ILE A 369 13.81 21.90 39.06
C ILE A 369 12.65 22.66 39.71
N GLY A 370 11.64 23.04 38.93
CA GLY A 370 10.42 23.68 39.42
C GLY A 370 9.67 22.79 40.41
N LEU A 371 9.53 21.49 40.11
CA LEU A 371 8.93 20.51 41.00
C LEU A 371 9.74 20.34 42.30
N MET A 372 11.06 20.21 42.21
CA MET A 372 11.93 20.14 43.38
C MET A 372 11.87 21.41 44.22
N GLY A 373 11.86 22.59 43.59
CA GLY A 373 11.71 23.88 44.25
C GLY A 373 10.37 24.01 44.97
N LEU A 374 9.28 23.54 44.34
CA LEU A 374 7.94 23.51 44.95
C LEU A 374 7.92 22.58 46.17
N LEU A 375 8.46 21.37 46.06
CA LEU A 375 8.55 20.42 47.18
C LEU A 375 9.42 20.98 48.32
N PHE A 376 10.54 21.61 48.00
CA PHE A 376 11.40 22.26 48.97
C PHE A 376 10.70 23.44 49.67
N PHE A 377 9.97 24.27 48.92
CA PHE A 377 9.17 25.36 49.46
C PHE A 377 8.09 24.86 50.42
N ILE A 378 7.36 23.80 50.03
CA ILE A 378 6.37 23.13 50.88
C ILE A 378 7.03 22.59 52.16
N ALA A 379 8.21 21.94 52.05
CA ALA A 379 8.95 21.45 53.20
C ALA A 379 9.35 22.57 54.16
N ILE A 380 9.82 23.72 53.64
CA ILE A 380 10.12 24.90 54.47
C ILE A 380 8.87 25.42 55.19
N LEU A 381 7.72 25.48 54.50
CA LEU A 381 6.47 25.92 55.13
C LEU A 381 6.04 24.99 56.26
N ILE A 382 6.16 23.68 56.07
CA ILE A 382 5.88 22.67 57.09
C ILE A 382 6.84 22.84 58.28
N LEU A 383 8.15 22.95 58.03
CA LEU A 383 9.16 23.13 59.08
C LEU A 383 8.96 24.45 59.85
N LYS A 384 8.59 25.54 59.18
CA LYS A 384 8.27 26.82 59.82
C LYS A 384 7.03 26.70 60.72
N ARG A 385 5.99 26.00 60.26
CA ARG A 385 4.79 25.72 61.09
C ARG A 385 5.17 24.90 62.33
N GLN A 386 5.94 23.83 62.17
CA GLN A 386 6.41 22.99 63.28
C GLN A 386 7.25 23.80 64.28
N ARG A 387 8.18 24.65 63.82
CA ARG A 387 8.96 25.52 64.72
C ARG A 387 8.10 26.53 65.46
N LYS A 388 7.09 27.10 64.80
CA LYS A 388 6.15 28.03 65.44
C LYS A 388 5.30 27.32 66.51
N GLU A 389 4.84 26.10 66.21
CA GLU A 389 4.14 25.26 67.20
C GLU A 389 5.04 24.92 68.40
N GLN A 390 6.30 24.56 68.16
CA GLN A 390 7.27 24.32 69.24
C GLN A 390 7.53 25.56 70.09
N GLN A 391 7.68 26.74 69.48
CA GLN A 391 7.86 28.00 70.20
C GLN A 391 6.63 28.34 71.05
N ASN A 392 5.42 28.18 70.50
CA ASN A 392 4.18 28.38 71.24
C ASN A 392 4.08 27.42 72.44
N GLN A 393 4.50 26.15 72.29
CA GLN A 393 4.53 25.18 73.39
C GLN A 393 5.51 25.58 74.49
N ILE A 394 6.72 26.04 74.13
CA ILE A 394 7.73 26.51 75.10
C ILE A 394 7.25 27.76 75.82
N GLU A 395 6.65 28.72 75.10
CA GLU A 395 6.11 29.95 75.68
C GLU A 395 4.94 29.66 76.63
N LEU A 396 4.02 28.77 76.24
CA LEU A 396 2.94 28.30 77.10
C LEU A 396 3.49 27.62 78.38
N ALA A 397 4.51 26.78 78.26
CA ALA A 397 5.17 26.18 79.41
C ALA A 397 5.80 27.23 80.33
N ARG A 398 6.44 28.27 79.76
CA ARG A 398 7.03 29.38 80.52
C ARG A 398 5.98 30.22 81.23
N LEU A 399 4.90 30.61 80.56
CA LEU A 399 3.79 31.36 81.16
C LEU A 399 3.13 30.57 82.29
N ARG A 400 2.94 29.25 82.13
CA ARG A 400 2.47 28.36 83.21
C ARG A 400 3.42 28.35 84.40
N SER A 401 4.73 28.24 84.18
CA SER A 401 5.72 28.28 85.26
C SER A 401 5.72 29.61 86.02
N LEU A 402 5.55 30.74 85.30
CA LEU A 402 5.46 32.08 85.89
C LEU A 402 4.17 32.25 86.71
N ALA A 403 3.02 31.85 86.16
CA ALA A 403 1.75 31.90 86.89
C ALA A 403 1.81 31.08 88.20
N LEU A 404 2.40 29.89 88.16
CA LEU A 404 2.63 29.05 89.35
C LEU A 404 3.60 29.70 90.36
N SER A 405 4.64 30.41 89.88
CA SER A 405 5.56 31.14 90.76
C SER A 405 4.90 32.33 91.46
N ILE A 406 3.97 33.03 90.78
CA ILE A 406 3.18 34.13 91.35
C ILE A 406 2.18 33.58 92.38
N GLN A 407 1.69 32.35 92.18
CA GLN A 407 0.81 31.67 93.14
C GLN A 407 1.50 31.36 94.48
N MET A 408 2.83 31.36 94.57
CA MET A 408 3.55 31.42 95.86
C MET A 408 3.50 32.85 96.39
N ASP A 409 2.38 33.18 97.01
CA ASP A 409 1.99 34.54 97.39
C ASP A 409 3.13 35.29 98.14
N HIS A 410 3.63 36.37 97.53
CA HIS A 410 4.66 37.23 98.13
C HIS A 410 4.19 37.76 99.50
N HIS A 411 2.87 37.95 99.66
CA HIS A 411 2.27 38.30 100.94
C HIS A 411 2.36 37.19 101.99
N PHE A 412 2.25 35.92 101.58
CA PHE A 412 2.45 34.79 102.49
C PHE A 412 3.89 34.75 102.98
N LEU A 413 4.88 34.87 102.09
CA LEU A 413 6.30 34.84 102.47
C LEU A 413 6.67 36.02 103.38
N THR A 414 6.26 37.23 103.03
CA THR A 414 6.53 38.43 103.85
C THR A 414 5.85 38.38 105.21
N ASN A 415 4.58 37.95 105.29
CA ASN A 415 3.88 37.80 106.58
C ASN A 415 4.54 36.77 107.49
N ASN A 416 4.97 35.63 106.94
CA ASN A 416 5.63 34.60 107.73
C ASN A 416 7.03 35.05 108.20
N VAL A 417 7.80 35.72 107.35
CA VAL A 417 9.11 36.28 107.73
C VAL A 417 8.95 37.40 108.77
N ALA A 418 7.96 38.27 108.62
CA ALA A 418 7.64 39.30 109.60
C ALA A 418 7.24 38.69 110.95
N LYS A 419 6.50 37.57 110.94
CA LYS A 419 6.15 36.83 112.16
C LYS A 419 7.38 36.23 112.85
N VAL A 420 8.35 35.71 112.09
CA VAL A 420 9.64 35.23 112.64
C VAL A 420 10.42 36.38 113.29
N ALA A 421 10.51 37.53 112.59
CA ALA A 421 11.20 38.70 113.11
C ALA A 421 10.57 39.20 114.42
N LEU A 422 9.24 39.27 114.48
CA LEU A 422 8.49 39.66 115.67
C LEU A 422 8.72 38.70 116.85
N LEU A 423 8.79 37.39 116.60
CA LEU A 423 9.03 36.39 117.65
C LEU A 423 10.45 36.51 118.24
N ASN A 424 11.44 36.78 117.39
CA ASN A 424 12.81 37.06 117.84
C ASN A 424 12.91 38.36 118.65
N GLU A 425 12.23 39.42 118.21
CA GLU A 425 12.25 40.71 118.91
C GLU A 425 11.62 40.62 120.31
N LYS A 426 10.62 39.75 120.48
CA LYS A 426 10.01 39.45 121.79
C LYS A 426 10.83 38.50 122.67
N GLY A 427 12.03 38.09 122.25
CA GLY A 427 12.90 37.18 123.00
C GLY A 427 12.44 35.72 123.01
N LEU A 428 11.43 35.35 122.22
CA LEU A 428 10.85 34.00 122.12
C LEU A 428 11.61 33.13 121.10
N ASN A 429 12.94 33.05 121.25
CA ASN A 429 13.85 32.47 120.25
C ASN A 429 13.53 31.00 119.92
N GLN A 430 13.03 30.22 120.89
CA GLN A 430 12.67 28.81 120.67
C GLN A 430 11.45 28.67 119.73
N GLN A 431 10.44 29.53 119.87
CA GLN A 431 9.25 29.53 119.00
C GLN A 431 9.57 30.05 117.59
N ALA A 432 10.47 31.05 117.47
CA ALA A 432 10.93 31.54 116.18
C ALA A 432 11.67 30.46 115.37
N SER A 433 12.51 29.66 116.04
CA SER A 433 13.23 28.54 115.44
C SER A 433 12.29 27.42 114.98
N GLU A 434 11.32 27.01 115.80
CA GLU A 434 10.32 26.00 115.42
C GLU A 434 9.47 26.44 114.23
N PHE A 435 9.01 27.70 114.23
CA PHE A 435 8.21 28.24 113.14
C PHE A 435 8.99 28.35 111.83
N SER A 436 10.26 28.74 111.89
CA SER A 436 11.14 28.79 110.72
C SER A 436 11.38 27.39 110.15
N LEU A 437 11.55 26.37 111.00
CA LEU A 437 11.63 24.97 110.58
C LEU A 437 10.33 24.49 109.91
N LEU A 438 9.17 24.87 110.44
CA LEU A 438 7.87 24.58 109.85
C LEU A 438 7.71 25.25 108.48
N LEU A 439 8.08 26.53 108.36
CA LEU A 439 8.04 27.30 107.12
C LEU A 439 8.93 26.67 106.04
N VAL A 440 10.16 26.32 106.39
CA VAL A 440 11.10 25.66 105.47
C VAL A 440 10.56 24.30 105.04
N ARG A 441 9.99 23.49 105.95
CA ARG A 441 9.36 22.21 105.57
C ARG A 441 8.15 22.40 104.67
N PHE A 442 7.32 23.41 104.92
CA PHE A 442 6.17 23.76 104.08
C PHE A 442 6.63 24.15 102.67
N LEU A 443 7.63 25.02 102.56
CA LEU A 443 8.22 25.43 101.28
C LEU A 443 8.87 24.25 100.57
N GLN A 444 9.62 23.41 101.26
CA GLN A 444 10.22 22.21 100.68
C GLN A 444 9.16 21.21 100.21
N LYS A 445 8.06 21.02 100.95
CA LYS A 445 6.95 20.15 100.56
C LYS A 445 6.21 20.69 99.34
N ASN A 446 5.92 21.99 99.29
CA ASN A 446 5.33 22.63 98.11
C ASN A 446 6.28 22.56 96.90
N MET A 447 7.58 22.82 97.07
CA MET A 447 8.58 22.67 96.01
C MET A 447 8.73 21.21 95.57
N HIS A 448 8.55 20.24 96.47
CA HIS A 448 8.56 18.83 96.12
C HIS A 448 7.30 18.44 95.32
N PHE A 449 6.13 18.95 95.68
CA PHE A 449 4.90 18.82 94.87
C PHE A 449 5.04 19.49 93.51
N LEU A 450 5.70 20.65 93.43
CA LEU A 450 6.00 21.34 92.17
C LEU A 450 6.97 20.55 91.26
N ARG A 451 7.82 19.68 91.82
CA ARG A 451 8.68 18.77 91.06
C ARG A 451 7.99 17.47 90.65
N LYS A 452 6.95 17.03 91.38
CA LYS A 452 6.18 15.83 91.03
C LYS A 452 5.13 16.15 89.97
N GLU A 453 5.63 16.20 88.74
CA GLU A 453 5.08 15.63 87.51
C GLU A 453 3.67 16.01 87.04
N LEU A 454 3.63 16.50 85.79
CA LEU A 454 3.08 15.73 84.67
C LEU A 454 2.03 14.69 85.10
N ILE A 455 0.81 15.13 85.33
CA ILE A 455 -0.33 14.24 85.33
C ILE A 455 -0.60 13.89 83.87
N THR A 456 -0.14 12.72 83.45
CA THR A 456 -0.72 12.01 82.31
C THR A 456 -2.18 11.73 82.64
N LEU A 457 -3.10 12.47 82.00
CA LEU A 457 -4.51 12.10 81.95
C LEU A 457 -4.66 10.95 80.95
N LYS A 458 -5.26 9.87 81.42
CA LYS A 458 -5.71 8.72 80.62
C LYS A 458 -6.99 9.07 79.88
#